data_AF-A0A7L2Z5V3-F1
#
_entry.id   AF-A0A7L2Z5V3-F1
#
_cell.length_a   1.000
_cell.length_b   1.000
_cell.length_c   1.000
_cell.angle_alpha   90.00
_cell.angle_beta   90.00
_cell.angle_gamma   90.00
#
_symmetry.space_group_name_H-M   'P 1'
#
loop_
_entity.id
_entity.type
_entity.pdbx_description
1 polymer ?
#
loop_
_entity_poly.entity_id
_entity_poly.type
_entity_poly.pdbx_seq_one_letter_code
_entity_poly.pdbx_strand_id
1 'polypeptide(L)'
;MELKCLLMWLLFGSVKGNKPEECPVLPRTEFADITAEYYPVGTRLYYECDSGYRRRGGQYPGIHCQSTQQVASWVYKEFECVDEKILMSMAPTMELDITQKPESKTQSPAPQKRGNLSEFDQKDFCGPPKTLPHASLRLNKHYYMGQILHFKCQSGYDKQSPVSGTRTCKKVNGKVIWTRLDLRCTNDS
;
A
#
# COMPACT_ATOMS: atom_id res chain seq x y z
N MET A 1 4.46 -57.99 1.16
CA MET A 1 4.91 -56.75 1.82
C MET A 1 4.62 -55.55 0.91
N GLU A 2 3.41 -55.34 0.40
CA GLU A 2 3.22 -54.39 -0.74
C GLU A 2 1.88 -53.62 -0.70
N LEU A 3 1.18 -53.59 0.43
CA LEU A 3 -0.11 -52.88 0.54
C LEU A 3 -0.04 -51.65 1.46
N LYS A 4 0.87 -51.67 2.45
CA LYS A 4 1.05 -50.57 3.41
C LYS A 4 1.72 -49.34 2.79
N CYS A 5 2.62 -49.53 1.81
CA CYS A 5 3.29 -48.42 1.13
C CYS A 5 2.35 -47.65 0.19
N LEU A 6 1.40 -48.33 -0.48
CA LEU A 6 0.43 -47.68 -1.37
C LEU A 6 -0.57 -46.79 -0.61
N LEU A 7 -0.99 -47.20 0.59
CA LEU A 7 -1.88 -46.40 1.44
C LEU A 7 -1.20 -45.13 1.99
N MET A 8 0.13 -45.10 2.04
CA MET A 8 0.87 -43.95 2.55
C MET A 8 1.03 -42.82 1.53
N TRP A 9 0.85 -43.08 0.23
CA TRP A 9 0.91 -42.05 -0.82
C TRP A 9 -0.40 -41.26 -0.97
N LEU A 10 -1.54 -41.83 -0.55
CA LEU A 10 -2.85 -41.17 -0.63
C LEU A 10 -3.03 -40.04 0.41
N LEU A 11 -2.19 -40.00 1.45
CA LEU A 11 -2.24 -38.96 2.48
C LEU A 11 -1.32 -37.75 2.19
N PHE A 12 -0.44 -37.85 1.20
CA PHE A 12 0.37 -36.72 0.70
C PHE A 12 -0.27 -36.06 -0.52
N GLY A 13 -1.60 -35.97 -0.52
CA GLY A 13 -2.32 -35.08 -1.42
C GLY A 13 -1.82 -33.65 -1.18
N SER A 14 -0.88 -33.22 -2.00
CA SER A 14 -0.31 -31.88 -1.96
C SER A 14 -1.45 -30.92 -2.29
N VAL A 15 -2.08 -30.35 -1.26
CA VAL A 15 -3.03 -29.25 -1.39
C VAL A 15 -2.24 -28.08 -1.96
N LYS A 16 -2.20 -28.01 -3.29
CA LYS A 16 -1.59 -26.92 -4.03
C LYS A 16 -2.51 -25.72 -3.78
N GLY A 17 -2.19 -24.95 -2.73
CA GLY A 17 -2.89 -23.71 -2.45
C GLY A 17 -2.94 -22.89 -3.74
N ASN A 18 -4.15 -22.54 -4.19
CA ASN A 18 -4.33 -21.72 -5.39
C ASN A 18 -3.66 -20.38 -5.12
N LYS A 19 -2.47 -20.17 -5.70
CA LYS A 19 -1.83 -18.85 -5.67
C LYS A 19 -2.73 -17.90 -6.45
N PRO A 20 -3.02 -16.70 -5.92
CA PRO A 20 -3.81 -15.72 -6.65
C PRO A 20 -3.09 -15.37 -7.96
N GLU A 21 -3.86 -15.31 -9.06
CA GLU A 21 -3.32 -15.03 -10.40
C GLU A 21 -2.77 -13.59 -10.44
N GLU A 22 -1.51 -13.42 -10.83
CA GLU A 22 -0.82 -12.12 -10.83
C GLU A 22 -1.15 -11.30 -12.09
N CYS A 23 -1.17 -9.98 -11.92
CA CYS A 23 -1.34 -9.02 -12.99
C CYS A 23 0.01 -8.74 -13.68
N PRO A 24 -0.01 -8.36 -14.97
CA PRO A 24 1.20 -7.86 -15.61
C PRO A 24 1.71 -6.61 -14.89
N VAL A 25 3.02 -6.34 -15.03
CA VAL A 25 3.65 -5.13 -14.50
C VAL A 25 2.84 -3.90 -14.92
N LEU A 26 2.55 -3.04 -13.95
CA LEU A 26 1.74 -1.86 -14.19
C LEU A 26 2.45 -0.91 -15.16
N PRO A 27 1.82 -0.50 -16.28
CA PRO A 27 2.39 0.50 -17.17
C PRO A 27 2.62 1.80 -16.40
N ARG A 28 3.79 2.42 -16.59
CA ARG A 28 4.17 3.67 -15.91
C ARG A 28 3.15 4.76 -16.21
N THR A 29 2.62 5.39 -15.16
CA THR A 29 1.86 6.63 -15.22
C THR A 29 2.67 7.65 -14.43
N GLU A 30 3.18 8.67 -15.12
CA GLU A 30 4.04 9.67 -14.49
C GLU A 30 3.21 10.64 -13.65
N PHE A 31 3.79 11.11 -12.54
CA PHE A 31 3.23 12.12 -11.66
C PHE A 31 1.83 11.79 -11.10
N ALA A 32 1.56 10.51 -10.86
CA ALA A 32 0.32 10.03 -10.27
C ALA A 32 0.59 9.13 -9.06
N ASP A 33 -0.16 9.36 -7.98
CA ASP A 33 -0.22 8.48 -6.83
C ASP A 33 -1.16 7.31 -7.14
N ILE A 34 -0.78 6.11 -6.72
CA ILE A 34 -1.48 4.86 -7.05
C ILE A 34 -1.85 4.14 -5.74
N THR A 35 -3.14 3.89 -5.54
CA THR A 35 -3.66 3.16 -4.38
C THR A 35 -4.60 2.06 -4.83
N ALA A 36 -4.42 0.83 -4.36
CA ALA A 36 -5.42 -0.23 -4.56
C ALA A 36 -6.55 -0.13 -3.54
N GLU A 37 -7.76 -0.52 -3.94
CA GLU A 37 -8.94 -0.55 -3.06
C GLU A 37 -8.81 -1.66 -1.98
N TYR A 38 -8.23 -2.79 -2.34
CA TYR A 38 -8.03 -3.94 -1.46
C TYR A 38 -6.69 -4.61 -1.73
N TYR A 39 -6.08 -5.16 -0.68
CA TYR A 39 -4.79 -5.82 -0.70
C TYR A 39 -4.89 -7.18 -0.02
N PRO A 40 -4.53 -8.28 -0.69
CA PRO A 40 -4.63 -9.60 -0.08
C PRO A 40 -3.69 -9.74 1.13
N VAL A 41 -4.10 -10.56 2.10
CA VAL A 41 -3.26 -10.95 3.23
C VAL A 41 -1.89 -11.46 2.74
N GLY A 42 -0.83 -11.02 3.40
CA GLY A 42 0.56 -11.27 3.01
C GLY A 42 1.17 -10.18 2.13
N THR A 43 0.38 -9.23 1.60
CA THR A 43 0.91 -8.06 0.89
C THR A 43 1.84 -7.26 1.80
N ARG A 44 2.99 -6.85 1.26
CA ARG A 44 3.95 -5.97 1.94
C ARG A 44 4.11 -4.68 1.14
N LEU A 45 3.97 -3.55 1.82
CA LEU A 45 4.20 -2.22 1.26
C LEU A 45 5.23 -1.49 2.11
N TYR A 46 5.77 -0.40 1.57
CA TYR A 46 6.82 0.37 2.21
C TYR A 46 6.54 1.85 1.98
N TYR A 47 6.70 2.67 3.01
CA TYR A 47 6.70 4.12 2.86
C TYR A 47 8.09 4.63 2.44
N GLU A 48 8.09 5.72 1.68
CA GLU A 48 9.25 6.57 1.41
C GLU A 48 8.94 7.98 1.91
N CYS A 49 9.94 8.70 2.43
CA CYS A 49 9.77 10.09 2.81
C CYS A 49 9.76 10.97 1.57
N ASP A 50 8.92 12.00 1.60
CA ASP A 50 8.84 12.99 0.54
C ASP A 50 10.12 13.85 0.50
N SER A 51 10.35 14.53 -0.61
CA SER A 51 11.53 15.39 -0.80
C SER A 51 11.65 16.44 0.32
N GLY A 52 12.84 16.55 0.92
CA GLY A 52 13.11 17.45 2.04
C GLY A 52 12.89 16.82 3.43
N TYR A 53 12.42 15.58 3.49
CA TYR A 53 12.23 14.84 4.73
C TYR A 53 13.05 13.55 4.74
N ARG A 54 13.48 13.13 5.93
CA ARG A 54 14.20 11.87 6.13
C ARG A 54 13.57 11.03 7.23
N ARG A 55 13.65 9.72 7.03
CA ARG A 55 13.24 8.72 8.02
C ARG A 55 14.14 8.83 9.26
N ARG A 56 13.56 8.85 10.45
CA ARG A 56 14.34 8.78 11.70
C ARG A 56 15.14 7.47 11.76
N GLY A 57 16.39 7.55 12.23
CA GLY A 57 17.28 6.39 12.35
C GLY A 57 16.64 5.25 13.14
N GLY A 58 16.85 4.00 12.69
CA GLY A 58 16.34 2.80 13.37
C GLY A 58 14.88 2.41 13.08
N GLN A 59 14.07 3.27 12.47
CA GLN A 59 12.66 2.97 12.20
C GLN A 59 12.43 2.13 10.93
N TYR A 60 11.38 1.30 10.91
CA TYR A 60 11.08 0.39 9.80
C TYR A 60 9.92 0.91 8.94
N PRO A 61 10.12 1.19 7.63
CA PRO A 61 9.08 1.77 6.77
C PRO A 61 8.04 0.78 6.26
N GLY A 62 8.24 -0.52 6.51
CA GLY A 62 7.41 -1.56 5.94
C GLY A 62 6.14 -1.83 6.74
N ILE A 63 5.06 -2.08 6.03
CA ILE A 63 3.79 -2.56 6.56
C ILE A 63 3.41 -3.86 5.86
N HIS A 64 2.64 -4.71 6.53
CA HIS A 64 2.12 -5.92 5.90
C HIS A 64 0.65 -6.16 6.27
N CYS A 65 -0.10 -6.66 5.30
CA CYS A 65 -1.50 -7.02 5.49
C CYS A 65 -1.57 -8.38 6.21
N GLN A 66 -2.21 -8.42 7.37
CA GLN A 66 -2.30 -9.63 8.20
C GLN A 66 -3.74 -9.86 8.65
N SER A 67 -4.18 -11.12 8.60
CA SER A 67 -5.46 -11.54 9.17
C SER A 67 -5.28 -11.87 10.65
N THR A 68 -6.00 -11.16 11.54
CA THR A 68 -6.04 -11.47 12.98
C THR A 68 -7.48 -11.50 13.42
N GLN A 69 -7.91 -12.58 14.09
CA GLN A 69 -9.27 -12.69 14.66
C GLN A 69 -10.39 -12.34 13.66
N GLN A 70 -10.36 -12.97 12.48
CA GLN A 70 -11.39 -12.86 11.43
C GLN A 70 -11.40 -11.54 10.63
N VAL A 71 -10.51 -10.57 10.92
CA VAL A 71 -10.39 -9.35 10.12
C VAL A 71 -8.94 -9.14 9.66
N ALA A 72 -8.76 -8.83 8.39
CA ALA A 72 -7.50 -8.41 7.82
C ALA A 72 -7.25 -6.92 8.12
N SER A 73 -6.05 -6.61 8.61
CA SER A 73 -5.62 -5.26 8.90
C SER A 73 -4.13 -5.07 8.63
N TRP A 74 -3.75 -3.82 8.38
CA TRP A 74 -2.35 -3.44 8.22
C TRP A 74 -1.64 -3.45 9.57
N VAL A 75 -0.51 -4.15 9.63
CA VAL A 75 0.40 -4.09 10.77
C VAL A 75 1.43 -2.99 10.52
N TYR A 76 1.48 -2.04 11.44
CA TYR A 76 2.41 -0.91 11.41
C TYR A 76 3.53 -1.08 12.43
N LYS A 77 4.69 -0.53 12.12
CA LYS A 77 5.75 -0.25 13.09
C LYS A 77 5.95 1.24 13.21
N GLU A 78 6.77 1.66 14.18
CA GLU A 78 7.17 3.05 14.33
C GLU A 78 7.92 3.53 13.07
N PHE A 79 7.40 4.60 12.48
CA PHE A 79 7.95 5.24 11.29
C PHE A 79 7.47 6.69 11.24
N GLU A 80 8.42 7.61 11.09
CA GLU A 80 8.17 9.03 10.88
C GLU A 80 9.21 9.63 9.94
N CYS A 81 8.78 10.64 9.19
CA CYS A 81 9.62 11.46 8.35
C CYS A 81 9.77 12.84 9.00
N VAL A 82 11.00 13.24 9.26
CA VAL A 82 11.34 14.53 9.88
C VAL A 82 12.07 15.41 8.87
N ASP A 83 11.94 16.72 9.02
CA ASP A 83 12.65 17.69 8.16
C ASP A 83 14.16 17.42 8.26
N GLU A 84 14.82 17.34 7.10
CA GLU A 84 16.27 17.11 7.03
C GLU A 84 17.06 18.13 7.86
N LYS A 85 16.59 19.38 7.94
CA LYS A 85 17.25 20.46 8.68
C LYS A 85 17.28 20.19 10.18
N ILE A 86 16.25 19.56 10.73
CA ILE A 86 16.18 19.19 12.16
C ILE A 86 17.19 18.08 12.47
N LEU A 87 17.38 17.12 11.56
CA LEU A 87 18.39 16.06 11.74
C LEU A 87 19.82 16.60 11.62
N MET A 88 20.05 17.58 10.75
CA MET A 88 21.37 18.19 10.59
C MET A 88 21.73 19.16 11.73
N SER A 89 20.74 19.67 12.49
CA SER A 89 20.98 20.50 13.68
C SER A 89 21.25 19.71 14.97
N MET A 90 21.16 18.36 14.95
CA MET A 90 21.45 17.51 16.13
C MET A 90 22.86 16.89 16.12
N ALA A 91 23.79 17.39 15.31
CA ALA A 91 25.22 17.13 15.52
C ALA A 91 25.65 17.72 16.88
N PRO A 92 26.53 17.06 17.66
CA PRO A 92 26.71 17.36 19.07
C PRO A 92 27.35 18.74 19.24
N THR A 93 26.51 19.71 19.58
CA THR A 93 26.92 20.97 20.18
C THR A 93 26.14 21.06 21.49
N MET A 94 26.88 21.23 22.58
CA MET A 94 26.36 21.30 23.94
C MET A 94 25.21 22.34 24.05
N GLU A 95 24.18 21.95 24.78
CA GLU A 95 23.16 22.78 25.44
C GLU A 95 22.65 24.01 24.69
N LEU A 96 21.36 23.96 24.28
CA LEU A 96 20.49 25.10 24.56
C LEU A 96 19.07 24.60 24.85
N ASP A 97 18.66 24.86 26.08
CA ASP A 97 17.31 24.70 26.58
C ASP A 97 16.36 25.61 25.78
N ILE A 98 15.50 25.02 24.95
CA ILE A 98 14.40 25.73 24.31
C ILE A 98 13.13 24.96 24.61
N THR A 99 12.45 25.42 25.65
CA THR A 99 11.07 25.08 25.97
C THR A 99 10.18 25.58 24.82
N GLN A 100 9.69 24.69 23.96
CA GLN A 100 8.58 24.98 23.06
C GLN A 100 7.42 23.99 23.24
N LYS A 101 6.36 24.57 23.81
CA LYS A 101 5.00 24.07 24.05
C LYS A 101 4.39 23.35 22.82
N PRO A 102 3.83 22.14 22.96
CA PRO A 102 3.04 21.52 21.90
C PRO A 102 1.57 21.99 21.97
N GLU A 103 1.18 22.84 21.02
CA GLU A 103 -0.21 23.01 20.56
C GLU A 103 -0.17 22.80 19.04
N SER A 104 -1.03 22.03 18.38
CA SER A 104 -2.46 21.86 18.61
C SER A 104 -2.95 20.53 18.05
N LYS A 105 -3.97 19.97 18.72
CA LYS A 105 -4.76 18.83 18.27
C LYS A 105 -5.44 19.18 16.94
N THR A 106 -5.12 18.45 15.87
CA THR A 106 -6.06 18.30 14.76
C THR A 106 -6.77 16.96 14.93
N GLN A 107 -8.09 17.06 15.06
CA GLN A 107 -9.02 15.93 15.17
C GLN A 107 -8.68 14.84 14.16
N SER A 108 -8.54 13.61 14.66
CA SER A 108 -8.59 12.42 13.82
C SER A 108 -9.82 12.49 12.91
N PRO A 109 -9.67 12.28 11.58
CA PRO A 109 -10.83 11.97 10.76
C PRO A 109 -11.43 10.67 11.29
N ALA A 110 -12.74 10.70 11.57
CA ALA A 110 -13.54 9.54 11.93
C ALA A 110 -13.36 8.41 10.89
N PRO A 111 -13.58 7.13 11.27
CA PRO A 111 -13.50 6.02 10.33
C PRO A 111 -14.43 6.27 9.15
N GLN A 112 -13.85 6.41 7.95
CA GLN A 112 -14.65 6.56 6.75
C GLN A 112 -15.49 5.30 6.54
N LYS A 113 -16.77 5.55 6.34
CA LYS A 113 -17.87 4.61 6.11
C LYS A 113 -17.41 3.47 5.17
N ARG A 114 -17.29 2.26 5.73
CA ARG A 114 -17.03 1.01 4.98
C ARG A 114 -18.03 0.91 3.84
N GLY A 115 -17.56 0.88 2.60
CA GLY A 115 -18.31 0.26 1.51
C GLY A 115 -18.58 -1.20 1.90
N ASN A 116 -19.75 -1.71 1.55
CA ASN A 116 -20.22 -3.05 1.92
C ASN A 116 -19.35 -4.14 1.25
N LEU A 117 -18.17 -4.39 1.81
CA LEU A 117 -17.41 -5.61 1.59
C LEU A 117 -18.18 -6.72 2.31
N SER A 118 -18.39 -7.86 1.66
CA SER A 118 -19.04 -8.99 2.33
C SER A 118 -18.27 -9.36 3.60
N GLU A 119 -18.96 -9.86 4.62
CA GLU A 119 -18.34 -10.27 5.88
C GLU A 119 -17.19 -11.30 5.65
N PHE A 120 -17.27 -12.04 4.55
CA PHE A 120 -16.26 -13.00 4.10
C PHE A 120 -14.98 -12.32 3.59
N ASP A 121 -15.10 -11.26 2.80
CA ASP A 121 -13.96 -10.57 2.19
C ASP A 121 -13.10 -9.81 3.21
N GLN A 122 -13.67 -9.43 4.37
CA GLN A 122 -12.95 -8.67 5.40
C GLN A 122 -11.81 -9.45 6.05
N LYS A 123 -11.81 -10.78 5.98
CA LYS A 123 -10.75 -11.63 6.55
C LYS A 123 -9.53 -11.75 5.65
N ASP A 124 -9.74 -11.61 4.35
CA ASP A 124 -8.75 -11.96 3.32
C ASP A 124 -8.08 -10.72 2.69
N PHE A 125 -8.68 -9.54 2.88
CA PHE A 125 -8.20 -8.30 2.28
C PHE A 125 -8.10 -7.15 3.29
N CYS A 126 -6.97 -6.45 3.28
CA CYS A 126 -6.85 -5.13 3.89
C CYS A 126 -7.36 -4.06 2.93
N GLY A 127 -7.98 -3.00 3.44
CA GLY A 127 -8.29 -1.80 2.67
C GLY A 127 -7.03 -0.95 2.37
N PRO A 128 -7.19 0.30 1.92
CA PRO A 128 -6.07 1.22 1.73
C PRO A 128 -5.28 1.45 3.04
N PRO A 129 -3.94 1.45 3.03
CA PRO A 129 -3.14 1.88 4.18
C PRO A 129 -3.45 3.32 4.57
N LYS A 130 -3.18 3.69 5.82
CA LYS A 130 -3.28 5.09 6.26
C LYS A 130 -2.25 5.96 5.55
N THR A 131 -2.55 7.23 5.36
CA THR A 131 -1.55 8.22 4.94
C THR A 131 -0.66 8.58 6.13
N LEU A 132 0.59 8.92 5.85
CA LEU A 132 1.56 9.37 6.86
C LEU A 132 2.08 10.76 6.47
N PRO A 133 2.30 11.68 7.43
CA PRO A 133 2.85 12.99 7.12
C PRO A 133 4.21 12.88 6.43
N HIS A 134 4.39 13.63 5.35
CA HIS A 134 5.64 13.73 4.60
C HIS A 134 6.16 12.37 4.11
N ALA A 135 5.25 11.44 3.84
CA ALA A 135 5.57 10.13 3.34
C ALA A 135 4.51 9.62 2.38
N SER A 136 4.99 8.96 1.33
CA SER A 136 4.19 8.33 0.30
C SER A 136 4.48 6.83 0.25
N LEU A 137 3.51 6.04 -0.21
CA LEU A 137 3.73 4.61 -0.43
C LEU A 137 4.60 4.42 -1.67
N ARG A 138 5.65 3.63 -1.54
CA ARG A 138 6.42 3.14 -2.67
C ARG A 138 5.50 2.39 -3.63
N LEU A 139 5.72 2.59 -4.92
CA LEU A 139 4.98 1.85 -5.94
C LEU A 139 5.12 0.34 -5.72
N ASN A 140 3.98 -0.32 -5.50
CA ASN A 140 3.94 -1.76 -5.38
C ASN A 140 4.23 -2.41 -6.74
N LYS A 141 5.02 -3.48 -6.73
CA LYS A 141 5.42 -4.19 -7.95
C LYS A 141 4.48 -5.33 -8.32
N HIS A 142 3.70 -5.83 -7.36
CA HIS A 142 2.88 -7.03 -7.54
C HIS A 142 1.41 -6.73 -7.24
N TYR A 143 0.57 -6.93 -8.24
CA TYR A 143 -0.88 -6.82 -8.12
C TYR A 143 -1.51 -8.13 -8.58
N TYR A 144 -2.74 -8.37 -8.15
CA TYR A 144 -3.46 -9.62 -8.36
C TYR A 144 -4.79 -9.38 -9.07
N MET A 145 -5.24 -10.41 -9.79
CA MET A 145 -6.48 -10.37 -10.57
C MET A 145 -7.66 -9.91 -9.69
N GLY A 146 -8.50 -9.04 -10.25
CA GLY A 146 -9.63 -8.42 -9.56
C GLY A 146 -9.29 -7.10 -8.87
N GLN A 147 -8.02 -6.79 -8.59
CA GLN A 147 -7.67 -5.52 -7.94
C GLN A 147 -8.02 -4.29 -8.80
N ILE A 148 -8.63 -3.31 -8.14
CA ILE A 148 -8.90 -1.98 -8.66
C ILE A 148 -7.85 -1.02 -8.09
N LEU A 149 -7.12 -0.36 -8.99
CA LEU A 149 -6.15 0.69 -8.69
C LEU A 149 -6.76 2.05 -8.98
N HIS A 150 -6.74 2.92 -8.00
CA HIS A 150 -7.08 4.33 -8.11
C HIS A 150 -5.80 5.13 -8.38
N PHE A 151 -5.86 5.94 -9.42
CA PHE A 151 -4.83 6.90 -9.80
C PHE A 151 -5.32 8.30 -9.47
N LYS A 152 -4.44 9.13 -8.91
CA LYS A 152 -4.68 10.54 -8.69
C LYS A 152 -3.44 11.33 -9.08
N CYS A 153 -3.59 12.37 -9.89
CA CYS A 153 -2.46 13.22 -10.22
C CYS A 153 -1.90 13.89 -8.97
N GLN A 154 -0.57 13.97 -8.90
CA GLN A 154 0.14 14.68 -7.85
C GLN A 154 -0.11 16.19 -7.97
N SER A 155 -0.03 16.89 -6.84
CA SER A 155 -0.23 18.34 -6.81
C SER A 155 0.74 19.05 -7.76
N GLY A 156 0.20 19.91 -8.62
CA GLY A 156 0.98 20.62 -9.65
C GLY A 156 0.98 19.93 -11.02
N TYR A 157 0.54 18.67 -11.10
CA TYR A 157 0.36 17.90 -12.34
C TYR A 157 -1.11 17.57 -12.65
N ASP A 158 -2.04 18.18 -11.91
CA ASP A 158 -3.49 17.99 -11.96
C ASP A 158 -4.20 19.11 -12.76
N LYS A 159 -3.51 19.70 -13.75
CA LYS A 159 -4.02 20.84 -14.53
C LYS A 159 -5.13 20.48 -15.52
N GLN A 160 -5.18 19.24 -15.98
CA GLN A 160 -6.14 18.77 -16.98
C GLN A 160 -7.08 17.71 -16.40
N SER A 161 -8.33 17.68 -16.90
CA SER A 161 -9.30 16.64 -16.57
C SER A 161 -9.13 15.43 -17.50
N PRO A 162 -9.29 14.19 -16.99
CA PRO A 162 -9.60 13.86 -15.60
C PRO A 162 -8.37 13.97 -14.69
N VAL A 163 -8.56 14.32 -13.41
CA VAL A 163 -7.49 14.39 -12.39
C VAL A 163 -7.29 13.06 -11.64
N SER A 164 -8.22 12.13 -11.83
CA SER A 164 -8.19 10.80 -11.23
C SER A 164 -8.81 9.78 -12.19
N GLY A 165 -8.45 8.52 -11.99
CA GLY A 165 -8.97 7.42 -12.81
C GLY A 165 -8.73 6.08 -12.16
N THR A 166 -9.22 5.01 -12.78
CA THR A 166 -9.04 3.66 -12.26
C THR A 166 -8.52 2.70 -13.31
N ARG A 167 -7.77 1.68 -12.86
CA ARG A 167 -7.50 0.47 -13.64
C ARG A 167 -7.95 -0.75 -12.85
N THR A 168 -8.58 -1.69 -13.54
CA THR A 168 -8.92 -2.99 -12.99
C THR A 168 -8.08 -4.05 -13.68
N CYS A 169 -7.51 -4.96 -12.90
CA CYS A 169 -6.87 -6.13 -13.46
C CYS A 169 -7.89 -7.24 -13.70
N LYS A 170 -8.08 -7.64 -14.95
CA LYS A 170 -9.11 -8.62 -15.33
C LYS A 170 -8.63 -9.57 -16.41
N LYS A 171 -9.26 -10.74 -16.48
CA LYS A 171 -9.04 -11.72 -17.55
C LYS A 171 -9.97 -11.44 -18.72
N VAL A 172 -9.41 -11.22 -19.90
CA VAL A 172 -10.14 -11.02 -21.17
C VAL A 172 -9.59 -12.02 -22.18
N ASN A 173 -10.46 -12.85 -22.76
CA ASN A 173 -10.09 -13.89 -23.73
C ASN A 173 -8.93 -14.77 -23.24
N GLY A 174 -8.97 -15.18 -21.96
CA GLY A 174 -7.95 -16.01 -21.33
C GLY A 174 -6.66 -15.28 -20.91
N LYS A 175 -6.48 -14.00 -21.26
CA LYS A 175 -5.29 -13.20 -20.91
C LYS A 175 -5.60 -12.21 -19.78
N VAL A 176 -4.75 -12.16 -18.76
CA VAL A 176 -4.83 -11.16 -17.68
C VAL A 176 -4.26 -9.83 -18.18
N ILE A 177 -5.07 -8.77 -18.14
CA ILE A 177 -4.72 -7.43 -18.60
C ILE A 177 -5.21 -6.34 -17.64
N TRP A 178 -4.55 -5.18 -17.68
CA TRP A 178 -5.08 -3.95 -17.10
C TRP A 178 -6.10 -3.32 -18.04
N THR A 179 -7.19 -2.79 -17.49
CA THR A 179 -8.08 -1.91 -18.26
C THR A 179 -7.35 -0.64 -18.70
N ARG A 180 -7.86 -0.03 -19.77
CA ARG A 180 -7.39 1.27 -20.25
C ARG A 180 -7.59 2.33 -19.15
N LEU A 181 -6.62 3.24 -19.06
CA LEU A 181 -6.66 4.40 -18.18
C LEU A 181 -6.53 5.63 -19.05
N ASP A 182 -7.59 6.43 -19.09
CA ASP A 182 -7.63 7.70 -19.83
C ASP A 182 -7.29 8.86 -18.88
N LEU A 183 -6.11 8.77 -18.25
CA LEU A 183 -5.56 9.78 -17.33
C LEU A 183 -4.16 10.18 -17.80
N ARG A 184 -3.90 11.49 -17.85
CA ARG A 184 -2.57 12.05 -18.11
C ARG A 184 -2.30 13.21 -17.16
N CYS A 185 -1.31 13.05 -16.29
CA CYS A 185 -0.91 14.09 -15.34
C CYS A 185 0.14 14.99 -16.01
N THR A 186 -0.17 16.28 -16.11
CA THR A 186 0.66 17.28 -16.79
C THR A 186 0.67 18.56 -15.96
N ASN A 187 1.83 19.23 -15.94
CA ASN A 187 2.01 20.54 -15.32
C ASN A 187 1.77 21.68 -16.33
N ASP A 188 1.71 21.36 -17.63
CA ASP A 188 1.44 22.31 -18.70
C ASP A 188 -0.04 22.69 -18.69
N SER A 189 -0.29 24.01 -18.59
CA SER A 189 -1.62 24.61 -18.62
C SER A 189 -2.10 24.84 -20.05
#